data_AF-A0A151JNP2-F1
#
_entry.id   AF-A0A151JNP2-F1
#
_cell.length_a   1.000
_cell.length_b   1.000
_cell.length_c   1.000
_cell.angle_alpha   90.00
_cell.angle_beta   90.00
_cell.angle_gamma   90.00
#
_symmetry.space_group_name_H-M   'P 1'
#
loop_
_entity.id
_entity.type
_entity.pdbx_description
1 polymer ?
#
loop_
_entity_poly.entity_id
_entity_poly.type
_entity_poly.pdbx_seq_one_letter_code
_entity_poly.pdbx_strand_id
1 'polypeptide(L)'
;MKNELNEEMFPNLKKLIKGLMCLPHSSACVERIFSQLSLIKTKLRNKLDVETCSSIILSKQLMADENCYTWNPSETLLQKRWKC
;
A
#
# COMPACT_ATOMS: atom_id res chain seq x y z
N MET A 1 18.64 -17.26 9.14
CA MET A 1 19.53 -18.26 9.75
C MET A 1 20.05 -19.15 8.66
N LYS A 2 21.37 -19.21 8.53
CA LYS A 2 22.04 -20.14 7.63
C LYS A 2 22.90 -21.06 8.48
N ASN A 3 22.98 -22.33 8.10
CA ASN A 3 23.81 -23.29 8.83
C ASN A 3 25.31 -23.05 8.52
N GLU A 4 26.20 -23.80 9.17
CA GLU A 4 27.64 -23.80 8.91
C GLU A 4 28.01 -24.07 7.43
N LEU A 5 27.12 -24.75 6.70
CA LEU A 5 27.20 -25.00 5.24
C LEU A 5 26.58 -23.88 4.37
N ASN A 6 26.24 -22.72 4.96
CA ASN A 6 25.63 -21.56 4.30
C ASN A 6 24.23 -21.80 3.66
N GLU A 7 23.60 -22.94 3.95
CA GLU A 7 22.24 -23.28 3.51
C GLU A 7 21.17 -22.61 4.37
N GLU A 8 20.05 -22.20 3.77
CA GLU A 8 18.94 -21.57 4.48
C GLU A 8 18.24 -22.57 5.40
N MET A 9 18.29 -22.33 6.71
CA MET A 9 17.58 -23.16 7.67
C MET A 9 16.07 -22.85 7.63
N PHE A 10 15.25 -23.89 7.55
CA PHE A 10 13.78 -23.82 7.56
C PHE A 10 13.15 -22.89 6.49
N PRO A 11 13.39 -23.16 5.19
CA PRO A 11 12.89 -22.29 4.12
C PRO A 11 11.35 -22.17 4.10
N ASN A 12 10.65 -23.27 4.41
CA ASN A 12 9.18 -23.29 4.48
C ASN A 12 8.63 -22.48 5.66
N LEU A 13 9.26 -22.58 6.82
CA LEU A 13 8.88 -21.81 8.01
C LEU A 13 9.10 -20.31 7.78
N LYS A 14 10.23 -19.94 7.16
CA LYS A 14 10.51 -18.56 6.75
C LYS A 14 9.44 -18.02 5.80
N LYS A 15 8.99 -18.82 4.83
CA LYS A 15 7.92 -18.44 3.90
C LYS A 15 6.58 -18.27 4.63
N LEU A 16 6.24 -19.17 5.55
CA LEU A 16 5.03 -19.10 6.37
C LEU A 16 5.01 -17.83 7.23
N ILE A 17 6.09 -17.56 7.97
CA ILE A 17 6.20 -16.37 8.83
C ILE A 17 6.11 -15.09 8.00
N LYS A 18 6.77 -15.04 6.84
CA LYS A 18 6.63 -13.89 5.92
C LYS A 18 5.19 -13.67 5.47
N GLY A 19 4.45 -14.74 5.17
CA GLY A 19 3.04 -14.66 4.83
C GLY A 19 2.18 -14.18 6.00
N LEU A 20 2.44 -14.71 7.20
CA LEU A 20 1.76 -14.33 8.44
C LEU A 20 1.98 -12.85 8.77
N MET A 21 3.20 -12.33 8.58
CA MET A 21 3.52 -10.92 8.81
C MET A 21 2.89 -9.96 7.79
N CYS A 22 2.42 -10.47 6.64
CA CYS A 22 1.67 -9.67 5.67
C CYS A 22 0.21 -9.47 6.10
N LEU A 23 -0.30 -10.27 7.05
CA LEU A 23 -1.66 -10.12 7.53
C LEU A 23 -1.76 -8.84 8.38
N PRO A 24 -2.81 -8.02 8.16
CA PRO A 24 -3.02 -6.85 8.98
C PRO A 24 -3.23 -7.27 10.44
N HIS A 25 -2.36 -6.80 11.33
CA HIS A 25 -2.38 -7.15 12.74
C HIS A 25 -3.64 -6.66 13.49
N SER A 26 -4.39 -5.72 12.92
CA SER A 26 -5.60 -5.15 13.55
C SER A 26 -6.56 -4.57 12.51
N SER A 27 -7.86 -4.58 12.84
CA SER A 27 -8.92 -3.87 12.11
C SER A 27 -8.70 -2.35 12.08
N ALA A 28 -7.98 -1.79 13.06
CA ALA A 28 -7.75 -0.36 13.20
C ALA A 28 -7.08 0.26 11.95
N CYS A 29 -6.24 -0.51 11.24
CA CYS A 29 -5.63 -0.07 9.99
C CYS A 29 -6.69 0.18 8.91
N VAL A 30 -7.63 -0.77 8.77
CA VAL A 30 -8.72 -0.70 7.80
C VAL A 30 -9.71 0.41 8.18
N GLU A 31 -10.04 0.53 9.47
CA GLU A 31 -10.91 1.60 10.00
C GLU A 31 -10.32 3.00 9.74
N ARG A 32 -8.99 3.16 9.83
CA ARG A 32 -8.32 4.41 9.48
C ARG A 32 -8.50 4.77 8.00
N ILE A 33 -8.39 3.79 7.09
CA ILE A 33 -8.64 4.00 5.65
C ILE A 33 -10.10 4.36 5.39
N PHE A 34 -11.05 3.68 6.03
CA PHE A 34 -12.48 4.00 5.90
C PHE A 34 -12.83 5.39 6.42
N SER A 35 -12.20 5.83 7.52
CA SER A 35 -12.34 7.19 8.02
C SER A 35 -11.87 8.22 6.97
N GLN A 36 -10.72 7.99 6.33
CA GLN A 36 -10.24 8.85 5.24
C GLN A 36 -11.19 8.84 4.03
N LEU A 37 -11.71 7.68 3.64
CA LEU A 37 -12.69 7.56 2.57
C LEU A 37 -13.96 8.36 2.86
N SER A 38 -14.47 8.28 4.09
CA SER A 38 -15.64 9.06 4.54
C SER A 38 -15.39 10.57 4.44
N LEU A 39 -14.17 11.02 4.75
CA LEU A 39 -13.77 12.41 4.69
C LEU A 39 -13.70 12.91 3.23
N ILE A 40 -13.12 12.11 2.33
CA ILE A 40 -13.03 12.42 0.89
C ILE A 40 -14.42 12.48 0.26
N LYS A 41 -15.28 11.50 0.54
CA LYS A 41 -16.58 11.30 -0.12
C LYS A 41 -17.71 12.19 0.42
N THR A 42 -17.60 12.64 1.66
CA THR A 42 -18.69 13.38 2.32
C THR A 42 -18.29 14.81 2.66
N LYS A 43 -17.11 15.02 3.26
CA LYS A 43 -16.73 16.34 3.83
C LYS A 43 -16.01 17.24 2.83
N LEU A 44 -15.13 16.68 1.99
CA LEU A 44 -14.32 17.47 1.05
C LEU A 44 -14.98 17.63 -0.31
N ARG A 45 -15.62 16.56 -0.82
CA ARG A 45 -16.22 16.50 -2.16
C ARG A 45 -17.44 15.59 -2.11
N ASN A 46 -18.54 15.96 -2.78
CA ASN A 46 -19.73 15.11 -2.88
C ASN A 46 -19.77 14.42 -4.26
N LYS A 47 -20.31 13.20 -4.34
CA LYS A 47 -20.48 12.41 -5.60
C LYS A 47 -19.19 12.15 -6.41
N LEU A 48 -18.07 11.86 -5.74
CA LEU A 48 -16.92 11.30 -6.44
C LEU A 48 -17.19 9.84 -6.83
N ASP A 49 -16.74 9.48 -8.03
CA ASP A 49 -16.71 8.08 -8.46
C ASP A 49 -15.78 7.25 -7.56
N VAL A 50 -16.09 5.96 -7.42
CA VAL A 50 -15.34 5.05 -6.53
C VAL A 50 -13.90 4.87 -7.00
N GLU A 51 -13.66 4.80 -8.32
CA GLU A 51 -12.31 4.69 -8.88
C GLU A 51 -11.49 5.95 -8.59
N THR A 52 -12.14 7.11 -8.64
CA THR A 52 -11.51 8.38 -8.29
C THR A 52 -11.15 8.43 -6.80
N CYS A 53 -12.06 7.98 -5.92
CA CYS A 53 -11.77 7.88 -4.48
C CYS A 53 -10.60 6.93 -4.19
N SER A 54 -10.57 5.77 -4.87
CA SER A 54 -9.49 4.80 -4.77
C SER A 54 -8.15 5.40 -5.19
N SER A 55 -8.12 6.10 -6.33
CA SER A 55 -6.92 6.76 -6.85
C SER A 55 -6.36 7.82 -5.90
N ILE A 56 -7.24 8.59 -5.24
CA ILE A 56 -6.86 9.61 -4.25
C ILE A 56 -6.24 8.94 -3.01
N ILE A 57 -6.87 7.89 -2.48
CA ILE A 57 -6.35 7.16 -1.31
C ILE A 57 -4.99 6.55 -1.64
N LEU A 58 -4.85 5.91 -2.80
CA LEU A 58 -3.60 5.30 -3.25
C LEU A 58 -2.49 6.34 -3.37
N SER A 59 -2.77 7.48 -4.00
CA SER A 59 -1.80 8.59 -4.12
C SER A 59 -1.34 9.09 -2.75
N LYS A 60 -2.28 9.21 -1.80
CA LYS A 60 -1.99 9.63 -0.43
C LYS A 60 -1.18 8.59 0.36
N GLN A 61 -1.35 7.30 0.07
CA GLN A 61 -0.54 6.23 0.67
C GLN A 61 0.87 6.16 0.06
N LEU A 62 1.00 6.42 -1.24
CA LEU A 62 2.30 6.47 -1.93
C LEU A 62 3.18 7.62 -1.40
N MET A 63 2.56 8.73 -1.03
CA MET A 63 3.22 9.91 -0.44
C MET A 63 3.13 9.93 1.10
N ALA A 64 2.95 8.77 1.76
CA ALA A 64 2.76 8.73 3.20
C ALA A 64 4.02 9.10 4.01
N ASP A 65 5.19 8.80 3.46
CA ASP A 65 6.50 8.96 4.13
C ASP A 65 7.16 10.32 3.82
N GLU A 66 6.75 10.97 2.73
CA GLU A 66 7.44 12.14 2.18
C GLU A 66 6.47 13.17 1.57
N ASN A 67 6.92 14.42 1.51
CA ASN A 67 6.08 15.50 0.97
C ASN A 67 5.97 15.41 -0.55
N CYS A 68 4.90 15.99 -1.09
CA CYS A 68 4.62 15.96 -2.54
C CYS A 68 5.72 16.57 -3.42
N TYR A 69 6.57 17.45 -2.86
CA TYR A 69 7.67 18.10 -3.58
C TYR A 69 9.01 17.36 -3.46
N THR A 70 9.14 16.43 -2.51
CA THR A 70 10.32 15.56 -2.39
C THR A 70 10.11 14.21 -3.06
N TRP A 71 8.84 13.81 -3.21
CA TRP A 71 8.44 12.55 -3.80
C TRP A 71 8.87 12.42 -5.25
N ASN A 72 9.72 11.41 -5.51
CA ASN A 72 10.15 11.05 -6.85
C ASN A 72 9.47 9.74 -7.30
N PRO A 73 8.67 9.77 -8.38
CA PRO A 73 7.99 8.57 -8.88
C PRO A 73 8.99 7.50 -9.35
N SER A 74 8.66 6.23 -9.14
CA SER A 74 9.40 5.12 -9.73
C SER A 74 9.19 5.05 -11.25
N GLU A 75 10.19 4.59 -11.99
CA GLU A 75 10.11 4.43 -13.45
C GLU A 75 8.91 3.58 -13.89
N THR A 76 8.52 2.60 -13.07
CA THR A 76 7.34 1.75 -13.30
C THR A 76 6.01 2.51 -13.22
N LEU A 77 5.91 3.56 -12.39
CA LEU A 77 4.73 4.42 -12.32
C LEU A 77 4.67 5.40 -13.50
N LEU A 78 5.84 5.78 -14.05
CA LEU A 78 5.95 6.66 -15.21
C LEU A 78 5.74 5.95 -16.54
N GLN A 79 5.75 4.62 -16.57
CA GLN A 79 5.48 3.85 -17.78
C GLN A 79 4.06 4.15 -18.29
N LYS A 80 3.99 4.79 -19.46
CA LYS A 80 2.74 5.04 -20.19
C LYS A 80 2.06 3.71 -20.54
N ARG A 81 1.06 3.32 -19.76
CA ARG A 81 0.05 2.32 -20.16
C ARG A 81 -1.01 3.01 -21.01
N TRP A 82 -0.66 3.33 -22.25
CA TRP A 82 -1.66 3.68 -23.26
C TRP A 82 -2.32 2.38 -23.69
N LYS A 83 -3.50 2.08 -23.15
CA LYS A 83 -4.41 1.12 -23.75
C LYS A 83 -5.39 1.91 -24.61
N CYS A 84 -5.19 1.84 -25.93
CA CYS A 84 -6.24 2.08 -26.90
C CYS A 84 -7.26 0.94 -26.83
#